data_AF-A0A946QXP8-F1
#
_entry.id   AF-A0A946QXP8-F1
#
_cell.length_a   1.000
_cell.length_b   1.000
_cell.length_c   1.000
_cell.angle_alpha   90.00
_cell.angle_beta   90.00
_cell.angle_gamma   90.00
#
_symmetry.space_group_name_H-M   'P 1'
#
loop_
_entity.id
_entity.type
_entity.pdbx_description
1 polymer ?
#
loop_
_entity_poly.entity_id
_entity_poly.type
_entity_poly.pdbx_seq_one_letter_code
_entity_poly.pdbx_strand_id
1 'polypeptide(L)'
;IQFKRNEIGVDGALLRDTTAFIYKVNFVEKILATVLAKMSNFIPEGGIWMNTQRPEWNDANNALVGNGVSMVTLYYLRRFLKFFTKVLDQDTTSEFEISNELLAFFNKVSQTLLAHKQLLEGPFTDENRKQVLDGLGQAASDYRTQIYDQKFSGYKTAVSKVSLLEFTSTALDYLEHSIEANKRADNLFHSYNLMTVTEHNSVSISHLPEMLEGQVAVLSSGYLSTKESLDVLDGLKNSPLFREDQYSYILYPNKELPKFVHKNTIAAPDVTSSELLSQLIADGNTQLINQDGNGHYHFNGSFNNADSVKVALSSLSQLYAPLVEKDSKKVLAIFESVFDHKSFTGRSGTFFGYEGLGSIYWHMVSKLLLAVYEVTQKALYESEDKKRIGRLYDHYFEINAGIGVHKSPELYGAFPTDAYSHTPGGKGAQQPGMTGQVKEDVLSRFGELGVKVRNGAVEFNPEILRADEFLTTKEVFNYINLAKEKCRIDLEVGSLGFTYCQVPVIYQKASQAAIKVFLTNGSISSFKGKSLDVQTSQMLFNRGGEIEKLVISVVKA
;
A
#
# COMPACT_ATOMS: atom_id res chain seq x y z
N ILE A 1 -24.96 -15.70 15.23
CA ILE A 1 -23.77 -16.46 14.78
C ILE A 1 -23.52 -17.68 15.67
N GLN A 2 -23.21 -17.55 16.97
CA GLN A 2 -22.87 -18.71 17.82
C GLN A 2 -23.93 -19.82 17.85
N PHE A 3 -25.21 -19.45 17.98
CA PHE A 3 -26.31 -20.39 17.88
C PHE A 3 -26.26 -21.23 16.59
N LYS A 4 -26.00 -20.59 15.43
CA LYS A 4 -25.91 -21.28 14.15
C LYS A 4 -24.61 -22.06 13.98
N ARG A 5 -23.51 -21.62 14.61
CA ARG A 5 -22.27 -22.40 14.64
C ARG A 5 -22.42 -23.71 15.39
N ASN A 6 -23.24 -23.74 16.44
CA ASN A 6 -23.57 -24.97 17.16
C ASN A 6 -24.45 -25.93 16.33
N GLU A 7 -25.26 -25.39 15.41
CA GLU A 7 -26.19 -26.17 14.59
C GLU A 7 -25.54 -26.74 13.32
N ILE A 8 -24.77 -25.92 12.59
CA ILE A 8 -24.24 -26.27 11.25
C ILE A 8 -22.72 -26.08 11.13
N GLY A 9 -22.01 -25.95 12.25
CA GLY A 9 -20.55 -25.77 12.26
C GLY A 9 -20.11 -24.38 11.79
N VAL A 10 -18.90 -24.28 11.24
CA VAL A 10 -18.28 -22.97 10.90
C VAL A 10 -19.11 -22.16 9.90
N ASP A 11 -19.84 -22.83 9.00
CA ASP A 11 -20.76 -22.20 8.04
C ASP A 11 -21.88 -21.39 8.71
N GLY A 12 -22.15 -21.61 10.01
CA GLY A 12 -23.04 -20.78 10.83
C GLY A 12 -22.56 -19.34 11.03
N ALA A 13 -21.36 -19.01 10.58
CA ALA A 13 -20.83 -17.64 10.51
C ALA A 13 -21.08 -16.95 9.16
N LEU A 14 -21.63 -17.65 8.16
CA LEU A 14 -22.00 -17.06 6.88
C LEU A 14 -23.34 -16.33 6.96
N LEU A 15 -23.51 -15.29 6.13
CA LEU A 15 -24.77 -14.57 6.02
C LEU A 15 -25.86 -15.48 5.45
N ARG A 16 -27.08 -15.28 5.93
CA ARG A 16 -28.28 -16.00 5.49
C ARG A 16 -29.30 -14.98 5.00
N ASP A 17 -30.07 -15.38 4.00
CA ASP A 17 -31.20 -14.58 3.52
C ASP A 17 -32.43 -14.72 4.43
N THR A 18 -33.52 -14.07 4.03
CA THR A 18 -34.83 -14.15 4.70
C THR A 18 -35.43 -15.56 4.73
N THR A 19 -35.05 -16.43 3.79
CA THR A 19 -35.46 -17.85 3.76
C THR A 19 -34.61 -18.74 4.66
N ALA A 20 -33.64 -18.16 5.36
CA ALA A 20 -32.70 -18.83 6.24
C ALA A 20 -31.76 -19.83 5.51
N PHE A 21 -31.56 -19.71 4.20
CA PHE A 21 -30.46 -20.45 3.56
C PHE A 21 -29.17 -19.64 3.62
N ILE A 22 -28.02 -20.33 3.57
CA ILE A 22 -26.72 -19.65 3.39
C ILE A 22 -26.78 -18.91 2.06
N TYR A 23 -26.58 -17.59 2.11
CA TYR A 23 -26.74 -16.76 0.94
C TYR A 23 -25.55 -16.93 -0.02
N LYS A 24 -25.84 -17.30 -1.26
CA LYS A 24 -24.82 -17.59 -2.29
C LYS A 24 -24.88 -16.54 -3.38
N VAL A 25 -23.71 -16.04 -3.77
CA VAL A 25 -23.55 -14.98 -4.77
C VAL A 25 -22.47 -15.36 -5.78
N ASN A 26 -22.50 -14.76 -6.96
CA ASN A 26 -21.48 -15.01 -7.98
C ASN A 26 -20.23 -14.14 -7.75
N PHE A 27 -19.22 -14.33 -8.60
CA PHE A 27 -17.97 -13.57 -8.52
C PHE A 27 -18.17 -12.06 -8.72
N VAL A 28 -18.98 -11.66 -9.71
CA VAL A 28 -19.23 -10.24 -10.02
C VAL A 28 -19.80 -9.50 -8.81
N GLU A 29 -20.77 -10.10 -8.13
CA GLU A 29 -21.33 -9.55 -6.90
C GLU A 29 -20.27 -9.39 -5.79
N LYS A 30 -19.38 -10.37 -5.61
CA LYS A 30 -18.29 -10.26 -4.63
C LYS A 30 -17.32 -9.13 -4.96
N ILE A 31 -17.02 -8.90 -6.24
CA ILE A 31 -16.16 -7.81 -6.70
C ILE A 31 -16.85 -6.47 -6.50
N LEU A 32 -18.13 -6.35 -6.90
CA LEU A 32 -18.91 -5.14 -6.69
C LEU A 32 -19.01 -4.78 -5.21
N ALA A 33 -19.25 -5.74 -4.33
CA ALA A 33 -19.34 -5.47 -2.89
C ALA A 33 -18.07 -4.80 -2.34
N THR A 34 -16.88 -5.24 -2.75
CA THR A 34 -15.61 -4.64 -2.28
C THR A 34 -15.27 -3.34 -3.00
N VAL A 35 -15.54 -3.23 -4.31
CA VAL A 35 -15.29 -2.01 -5.09
C VAL A 35 -16.21 -0.88 -4.64
N LEU A 36 -17.51 -1.14 -4.50
CA LEU A 36 -18.48 -0.14 -4.07
C LEU A 36 -18.22 0.32 -2.63
N ALA A 37 -17.78 -0.57 -1.74
CA ALA A 37 -17.36 -0.17 -0.39
C ALA A 37 -16.13 0.75 -0.38
N LYS A 38 -15.23 0.63 -1.36
CA LYS A 38 -14.10 1.56 -1.52
C LYS A 38 -14.55 2.87 -2.18
N MET A 39 -15.29 2.78 -3.28
CA MET A 39 -15.83 3.95 -3.98
C MET A 39 -16.80 4.76 -3.13
N SER A 40 -17.53 4.16 -2.19
CA SER A 40 -18.38 4.91 -1.25
C SER A 40 -17.60 5.77 -0.26
N ASN A 41 -16.30 5.51 -0.12
CA ASN A 41 -15.38 6.26 0.73
C ASN A 41 -14.38 7.08 -0.10
N PHE A 42 -14.58 7.16 -1.42
CA PHE A 42 -13.75 7.97 -2.29
C PHE A 42 -14.05 9.46 -2.06
N ILE A 43 -13.00 10.21 -1.75
CA ILE A 43 -13.01 11.66 -1.69
C ILE A 43 -12.22 12.14 -2.91
N PRO A 44 -12.85 12.83 -3.89
CA PRO A 44 -12.14 13.38 -5.05
C PRO A 44 -10.89 14.13 -4.63
N GLU A 45 -9.78 13.96 -5.36
CA GLU A 45 -8.43 14.50 -5.08
C GLU A 45 -7.84 14.20 -3.68
N GLY A 46 -8.57 13.51 -2.79
CA GLY A 46 -8.14 13.18 -1.44
C GLY A 46 -7.69 11.73 -1.28
N GLY A 47 -8.38 10.78 -1.93
CA GLY A 47 -8.13 9.33 -1.84
C GLY A 47 -9.31 8.54 -1.25
N ILE A 48 -9.04 7.39 -0.64
CA ILE A 48 -10.05 6.58 0.07
C ILE A 48 -10.03 6.88 1.57
N TRP A 49 -11.17 7.31 2.12
CA TRP A 49 -11.30 7.73 3.51
C TRP A 49 -11.06 6.59 4.52
N MET A 50 -10.23 6.83 5.54
CA MET A 50 -9.86 5.86 6.58
C MET A 50 -10.78 5.97 7.82
N ASN A 51 -12.00 5.48 7.73
CA ASN A 51 -13.05 5.68 8.76
C ASN A 51 -13.53 4.39 9.44
N THR A 52 -12.80 3.28 9.30
CA THR A 52 -13.22 1.94 9.76
C THR A 52 -12.55 1.48 11.06
N GLN A 53 -12.13 2.44 11.90
CA GLN A 53 -11.53 2.21 13.23
C GLN A 53 -10.24 1.37 13.24
N ARG A 54 -9.60 1.14 12.08
CA ARG A 54 -8.31 0.44 11.96
C ARG A 54 -7.46 1.12 10.88
N PRO A 55 -6.12 1.13 11.05
CA PRO A 55 -5.22 1.67 10.04
C PRO A 55 -5.12 0.74 8.82
N GLU A 56 -4.31 1.17 7.86
CA GLU A 56 -3.86 0.32 6.75
C GLU A 56 -2.58 -0.45 7.11
N TRP A 57 -1.57 -0.51 6.23
CA TRP A 57 -0.36 -1.30 6.48
C TRP A 57 0.50 -0.76 7.62
N ASN A 58 0.70 0.57 7.69
CA ASN A 58 1.54 1.18 8.71
C ASN A 58 0.76 1.45 10.02
N ASP A 59 0.82 0.51 10.97
CA ASP A 59 0.19 0.67 12.28
C ASP A 59 0.80 1.82 13.11
N ALA A 60 2.03 2.26 12.81
CA ALA A 60 2.62 3.40 13.51
C ALA A 60 1.98 4.74 13.13
N ASN A 61 1.24 4.80 12.01
CA ASN A 61 0.42 5.94 11.59
C ASN A 61 -1.08 5.76 11.92
N ASN A 62 -1.40 5.01 12.97
CA ASN A 62 -2.79 4.67 13.31
C ASN A 62 -3.69 5.84 13.73
N ALA A 63 -3.15 7.00 14.11
CA ALA A 63 -3.94 8.18 14.42
C ALA A 63 -4.48 8.88 13.16
N LEU A 64 -4.04 8.46 11.96
CA LEU A 64 -4.70 8.84 10.71
C LEU A 64 -6.13 8.28 10.59
N VAL A 65 -6.48 7.23 11.34
CA VAL A 65 -7.85 6.71 11.32
C VAL A 65 -8.81 7.76 11.87
N GLY A 66 -9.80 8.14 11.07
CA GLY A 66 -10.69 9.26 11.34
C GLY A 66 -10.63 10.26 10.20
N ASN A 67 -9.60 11.10 10.16
CA ASN A 67 -9.46 12.18 9.16
C ASN A 67 -8.49 11.84 8.02
N GLY A 68 -7.73 10.76 8.11
CA GLY A 68 -6.81 10.31 7.09
C GLY A 68 -7.51 9.80 5.85
N VAL A 69 -6.91 10.06 4.69
CA VAL A 69 -7.40 9.65 3.39
C VAL A 69 -6.26 9.00 2.61
N SER A 70 -6.45 7.77 2.16
CA SER A 70 -5.42 6.93 1.56
C SER A 70 -5.39 7.09 0.04
N MET A 71 -4.35 7.76 -0.45
CA MET A 71 -3.99 7.70 -1.86
C MET A 71 -3.33 6.37 -2.22
N VAL A 72 -2.63 5.73 -1.26
CA VAL A 72 -2.06 4.38 -1.40
C VAL A 72 -3.12 3.38 -1.89
N THR A 73 -4.25 3.30 -1.19
CA THR A 73 -5.36 2.41 -1.58
C THR A 73 -5.98 2.84 -2.91
N LEU A 74 -6.05 4.14 -3.22
CA LEU A 74 -6.55 4.63 -4.51
C LEU A 74 -5.67 4.17 -5.67
N TYR A 75 -4.34 4.25 -5.55
CA TYR A 75 -3.42 3.78 -6.59
C TYR A 75 -3.60 2.30 -6.90
N TYR A 76 -3.78 1.47 -5.87
CA TYR A 76 -4.08 0.04 -6.04
C TYR A 76 -5.50 -0.21 -6.56
N LEU A 77 -6.48 0.60 -6.17
CA LEU A 77 -7.84 0.51 -6.69
C LEU A 77 -7.88 0.82 -8.19
N ARG A 78 -7.08 1.79 -8.66
CA ARG A 78 -6.91 2.06 -10.09
C ARG A 78 -6.38 0.81 -10.82
N ARG A 79 -5.30 0.18 -10.32
CA ARG A 79 -4.76 -1.07 -10.90
C ARG A 79 -5.84 -2.16 -10.92
N PHE A 80 -6.58 -2.30 -9.82
CA PHE A 80 -7.64 -3.28 -9.67
C PHE A 80 -8.78 -3.08 -10.69
N LEU A 81 -9.26 -1.85 -10.87
CA LEU A 81 -10.33 -1.56 -11.82
C LEU A 81 -9.88 -1.77 -13.27
N LYS A 82 -8.65 -1.37 -13.65
CA LYS A 82 -8.10 -1.70 -14.98
C LYS A 82 -8.01 -3.20 -15.23
N PHE A 83 -7.61 -3.98 -14.21
CA PHE A 83 -7.63 -5.43 -14.29
C PHE A 83 -9.06 -5.97 -14.46
N PHE A 84 -10.02 -5.46 -13.68
CA PHE A 84 -11.40 -5.93 -13.74
C PHE A 84 -12.07 -5.60 -15.07
N THR A 85 -11.81 -4.43 -15.67
CA THR A 85 -12.25 -4.11 -17.05
C THR A 85 -11.77 -5.17 -18.04
N LYS A 86 -10.49 -5.56 -17.97
CA LYS A 86 -9.95 -6.62 -18.83
C LYS A 86 -10.64 -7.97 -18.60
N VAL A 87 -10.96 -8.32 -17.35
CA VAL A 87 -11.70 -9.56 -17.04
C VAL A 87 -13.10 -9.53 -17.67
N LEU A 88 -13.81 -8.41 -17.57
CA LEU A 88 -15.14 -8.25 -18.18
C LEU A 88 -15.09 -8.28 -19.71
N ASP A 89 -14.11 -7.61 -20.32
CA ASP A 89 -13.95 -7.58 -21.79
C ASP A 89 -13.68 -8.97 -22.39
N GLN A 90 -12.99 -9.84 -21.65
CA GLN A 90 -12.69 -11.21 -22.05
C GLN A 90 -13.85 -12.18 -21.79
N ASP A 91 -14.85 -11.77 -21.01
CA ASP A 91 -16.01 -12.60 -20.70
C ASP A 91 -17.10 -12.46 -21.78
N THR A 92 -17.66 -13.58 -22.23
CA THR A 92 -18.68 -13.59 -23.29
C THR A 92 -20.09 -13.32 -22.78
N THR A 93 -20.32 -13.31 -21.46
CA THR A 93 -21.64 -13.08 -20.85
C THR A 93 -22.05 -11.62 -21.00
N SER A 94 -23.34 -11.37 -21.27
CA SER A 94 -23.90 -10.03 -21.42
C SER A 94 -24.42 -9.43 -20.11
N GLU A 95 -24.81 -10.27 -19.15
CA GLU A 95 -25.45 -9.87 -17.90
C GLU A 95 -25.12 -10.80 -16.73
N PHE A 96 -25.20 -10.28 -15.51
CA PHE A 96 -24.87 -11.01 -14.29
C PHE A 96 -25.94 -10.80 -13.23
N GLU A 97 -26.48 -11.88 -12.67
CA GLU A 97 -27.46 -11.81 -11.57
C GLU A 97 -26.80 -11.37 -10.26
N ILE A 98 -27.22 -10.23 -9.69
CA ILE A 98 -26.72 -9.73 -8.39
C ILE A 98 -27.88 -9.43 -7.44
N SER A 99 -27.63 -9.45 -6.12
CA SER A 99 -28.62 -9.04 -5.11
C SER A 99 -29.33 -7.74 -5.47
N ASN A 100 -30.65 -7.70 -5.35
CA ASN A 100 -31.44 -6.48 -5.61
C ASN A 100 -30.95 -5.29 -4.76
N GLU A 101 -30.58 -5.55 -3.51
CA GLU A 101 -30.06 -4.55 -2.57
C GLU A 101 -28.71 -3.99 -3.05
N LEU A 102 -27.84 -4.85 -3.61
CA LEU A 102 -26.55 -4.41 -4.16
C LEU A 102 -26.73 -3.67 -5.48
N LEU A 103 -27.67 -4.07 -6.33
CA LEU A 103 -27.99 -3.36 -7.56
C LEU A 103 -28.45 -1.92 -7.27
N ALA A 104 -29.29 -1.73 -6.25
CA ALA A 104 -29.71 -0.39 -5.82
C ALA A 104 -28.52 0.47 -5.36
N PHE A 105 -27.58 -0.12 -4.60
CA PHE A 105 -26.35 0.54 -4.19
C PHE A 105 -25.47 0.91 -5.39
N PHE A 106 -25.22 -0.05 -6.28
CA PHE A 106 -24.46 0.14 -7.52
C PHE A 106 -25.03 1.29 -8.36
N ASN A 107 -26.34 1.30 -8.60
CA ASN A 107 -27.00 2.32 -9.40
C ASN A 107 -26.85 3.72 -8.79
N LYS A 108 -27.03 3.86 -7.47
CA LYS A 108 -26.86 5.16 -6.78
C LYS A 108 -25.42 5.68 -6.87
N VAL A 109 -24.42 4.81 -6.68
CA VAL A 109 -23.01 5.18 -6.81
C VAL A 109 -22.70 5.58 -8.25
N SER A 110 -23.12 4.78 -9.23
CA SER A 110 -22.91 5.07 -10.66
C SER A 110 -23.56 6.40 -11.06
N GLN A 111 -24.81 6.63 -10.67
CA GLN A 111 -25.53 7.87 -10.93
C GLN A 111 -24.84 9.07 -10.28
N THR A 112 -24.34 8.94 -9.05
CA THR A 112 -23.63 10.03 -8.36
C THR A 112 -22.38 10.44 -9.13
N LEU A 113 -21.57 9.48 -9.60
CA LEU A 113 -20.38 9.76 -10.38
C LEU A 113 -20.71 10.37 -11.75
N LEU A 114 -21.74 9.86 -12.44
CA LEU A 114 -22.16 10.38 -13.74
C LEU A 114 -22.71 11.81 -13.64
N ALA A 115 -23.52 12.10 -12.62
CA ALA A 115 -24.13 13.42 -12.42
C ALA A 115 -23.09 14.53 -12.20
N HIS A 116 -21.93 14.19 -11.66
CA HIS A 116 -20.85 15.13 -11.35
C HIS A 116 -19.66 15.03 -12.32
N LYS A 117 -19.76 14.26 -13.41
CA LYS A 117 -18.63 13.96 -14.30
C LYS A 117 -17.95 15.21 -14.89
N GLN A 118 -18.71 16.27 -15.14
CA GLN A 118 -18.18 17.54 -15.66
C GLN A 118 -17.16 18.21 -14.72
N LEU A 119 -17.19 17.89 -13.42
CA LEU A 119 -16.23 18.43 -12.46
C LEU A 119 -14.79 17.96 -12.72
N LEU A 120 -14.59 16.90 -13.50
CA LEU A 120 -13.27 16.40 -13.89
C LEU A 120 -12.56 17.33 -14.90
N GLU A 121 -13.25 18.31 -15.49
CA GLU A 121 -12.65 19.29 -16.41
C GLU A 121 -11.71 20.28 -15.70
N GLY A 122 -11.74 20.33 -14.37
CA GLY A 122 -10.90 21.22 -13.56
C GLY A 122 -10.65 20.69 -12.14
N PRO A 123 -10.04 21.50 -11.27
CA PRO A 123 -9.86 21.16 -9.87
C PRO A 123 -11.20 21.20 -9.11
N PHE A 124 -11.36 20.34 -8.11
CA PHE A 124 -12.54 20.34 -7.25
C PHE A 124 -12.49 21.49 -6.24
N THR A 125 -13.62 22.17 -6.05
CA THR A 125 -13.83 22.98 -4.84
C THR A 125 -14.20 22.09 -3.66
N ASP A 126 -14.00 22.58 -2.43
CA ASP A 126 -14.31 21.83 -1.22
C ASP A 126 -15.81 21.48 -1.11
N GLU A 127 -16.69 22.33 -1.64
CA GLU A 127 -18.14 22.11 -1.69
C GLU A 127 -18.48 20.97 -2.65
N ASN A 128 -17.92 21.02 -3.87
CA ASN A 128 -18.12 20.00 -4.89
C ASN A 128 -17.59 18.63 -4.43
N ARG A 129 -16.44 18.63 -3.74
CA ARG A 129 -15.86 17.43 -3.13
C ARG A 129 -16.81 16.80 -2.12
N LYS A 130 -17.44 17.63 -1.28
CA LYS A 130 -18.43 17.15 -0.31
C LYS A 130 -19.70 16.63 -0.98
N GLN A 131 -20.21 17.29 -2.01
CA GLN A 131 -21.41 16.84 -2.74
C GLN A 131 -21.24 15.42 -3.30
N VAL A 132 -20.08 15.15 -3.91
CA VAL A 132 -19.75 13.80 -4.39
C VAL A 132 -19.64 12.81 -3.23
N LEU A 133 -18.90 13.15 -2.18
CA LEU A 133 -18.74 12.28 -1.00
C LEU A 133 -20.09 11.94 -0.33
N ASP A 134 -20.98 12.92 -0.15
CA ASP A 134 -22.29 12.71 0.48
C ASP A 134 -23.14 11.74 -0.35
N GLY A 135 -23.19 11.91 -1.68
CA GLY A 135 -23.95 11.00 -2.56
C GLY A 135 -23.42 9.56 -2.51
N LEU A 136 -22.10 9.39 -2.51
CA LEU A 136 -21.42 8.10 -2.44
C LEU A 136 -21.61 7.43 -1.06
N GLY A 137 -21.41 8.18 0.01
CA GLY A 137 -21.52 7.71 1.39
C GLY A 137 -22.96 7.41 1.82
N GLN A 138 -23.94 8.18 1.37
CA GLN A 138 -25.35 7.93 1.63
C GLN A 138 -25.80 6.62 0.95
N ALA A 139 -25.39 6.38 -0.30
CA ALA A 139 -25.72 5.14 -1.01
C ALA A 139 -25.25 3.89 -0.26
N ALA A 140 -24.03 3.91 0.30
CA ALA A 140 -23.51 2.81 1.12
C ALA A 140 -24.23 2.70 2.48
N SER A 141 -24.67 3.82 3.04
CA SER A 141 -25.42 3.87 4.30
C SER A 141 -26.78 3.24 4.18
N ASP A 142 -27.51 3.54 3.11
CA ASP A 142 -28.78 2.90 2.81
C ASP A 142 -28.60 1.38 2.64
N TYR A 143 -27.62 0.96 1.85
CA TYR A 143 -27.34 -0.45 1.58
C TYR A 143 -27.05 -1.25 2.85
N ARG A 144 -26.05 -0.82 3.64
CA ARG A 144 -25.65 -1.58 4.84
C ARG A 144 -26.75 -1.61 5.89
N THR A 145 -27.48 -0.50 6.08
CA THR A 145 -28.58 -0.41 7.05
C THR A 145 -29.69 -1.37 6.68
N GLN A 146 -30.08 -1.42 5.39
CA GLN A 146 -31.04 -2.40 4.90
C GLN A 146 -30.60 -3.84 5.21
N ILE A 147 -29.34 -4.20 4.93
CA ILE A 147 -28.85 -5.56 5.19
C ILE A 147 -28.74 -5.88 6.68
N TYR A 148 -28.34 -4.93 7.52
CA TYR A 148 -28.27 -5.12 8.97
C TYR A 148 -29.66 -5.33 9.59
N ASP A 149 -30.66 -4.57 9.15
CA ASP A 149 -31.99 -4.60 9.73
C ASP A 149 -32.87 -5.71 9.13
N GLN A 150 -32.76 -5.96 7.83
CA GLN A 150 -33.69 -6.81 7.07
C GLN A 150 -33.06 -8.06 6.44
N LYS A 151 -31.72 -8.19 6.45
CA LYS A 151 -30.96 -9.22 5.72
C LYS A 151 -31.12 -9.12 4.19
N PHE A 152 -30.49 -10.02 3.45
CA PHE A 152 -30.72 -10.19 2.02
C PHE A 152 -32.10 -10.80 1.78
N SER A 153 -32.86 -10.25 0.83
CA SER A 153 -34.18 -10.75 0.44
C SER A 153 -34.14 -12.11 -0.25
N GLY A 154 -33.00 -12.48 -0.85
CA GLY A 154 -32.85 -13.69 -1.66
C GLY A 154 -33.06 -13.45 -3.16
N TYR A 155 -33.65 -12.32 -3.55
CA TYR A 155 -33.90 -11.98 -4.95
C TYR A 155 -32.70 -11.33 -5.62
N LYS A 156 -32.55 -11.62 -6.91
CA LYS A 156 -31.50 -11.07 -7.77
C LYS A 156 -32.11 -10.49 -9.04
N THR A 157 -31.39 -9.52 -9.59
CA THR A 157 -31.69 -8.90 -10.87
C THR A 157 -30.39 -8.81 -11.67
N ALA A 158 -30.50 -9.04 -12.98
CA ALA A 158 -29.42 -8.86 -13.93
C ALA A 158 -28.86 -7.42 -13.93
N VAL A 159 -27.54 -7.29 -13.80
CA VAL A 159 -26.77 -6.10 -14.18
C VAL A 159 -26.06 -6.36 -15.51
N SER A 160 -26.14 -5.43 -16.45
CA SER A 160 -25.51 -5.61 -17.77
C SER A 160 -24.00 -5.41 -17.69
N LYS A 161 -23.25 -6.18 -18.51
CA LYS A 161 -21.81 -6.00 -18.68
C LYS A 161 -21.47 -4.57 -19.15
N VAL A 162 -22.30 -3.99 -20.02
CA VAL A 162 -22.12 -2.61 -20.51
C VAL A 162 -22.16 -1.63 -19.34
N SER A 163 -23.15 -1.73 -18.45
CA SER A 163 -23.26 -0.86 -17.27
C SER A 163 -22.08 -1.03 -16.32
N LEU A 164 -21.55 -2.25 -16.16
CA LEU A 164 -20.33 -2.49 -15.37
C LEU A 164 -19.11 -1.81 -16.00
N LEU A 165 -18.94 -1.94 -17.32
CA LEU A 165 -17.84 -1.29 -18.05
C LEU A 165 -17.94 0.23 -17.98
N GLU A 166 -19.13 0.81 -18.19
CA GLU A 166 -19.39 2.25 -18.05
C GLU A 166 -19.08 2.76 -16.63
N PHE A 167 -19.51 2.02 -15.60
CA PHE A 167 -19.17 2.33 -14.22
C PHE A 167 -17.66 2.27 -13.98
N THR A 168 -16.99 1.19 -14.39
CA THR A 168 -15.53 1.07 -14.19
C THR A 168 -14.75 2.15 -14.92
N SER A 169 -15.16 2.51 -16.14
CA SER A 169 -14.59 3.60 -16.92
C SER A 169 -14.75 4.94 -16.20
N THR A 170 -15.97 5.26 -15.78
CA THR A 170 -16.24 6.52 -15.05
C THR A 170 -15.49 6.56 -13.71
N ALA A 171 -15.48 5.47 -12.94
CA ALA A 171 -14.71 5.40 -11.71
C ALA A 171 -13.21 5.61 -11.96
N LEU A 172 -12.65 4.99 -13.00
CA LEU A 172 -11.26 5.21 -13.40
C LEU A 172 -10.98 6.67 -13.75
N ASP A 173 -11.88 7.38 -14.46
CA ASP A 173 -11.72 8.81 -14.76
C ASP A 173 -11.54 9.63 -13.46
N TYR A 174 -12.35 9.37 -12.43
CA TYR A 174 -12.22 10.03 -11.13
C TYR A 174 -10.95 9.66 -10.37
N LEU A 175 -10.57 8.38 -10.37
CA LEU A 175 -9.35 7.94 -9.69
C LEU A 175 -8.12 8.54 -10.38
N GLU A 176 -8.05 8.50 -11.71
CA GLU A 176 -6.92 9.00 -12.49
C GLU A 176 -6.77 10.53 -12.35
N HIS A 177 -7.87 11.30 -12.40
CA HIS A 177 -7.88 12.73 -12.04
C HIS A 177 -7.33 12.98 -10.63
N SER A 178 -7.74 12.17 -9.65
CA SER A 178 -7.23 12.28 -8.28
C SER A 178 -5.75 11.91 -8.16
N ILE A 179 -5.24 10.99 -8.99
CA ILE A 179 -3.80 10.68 -9.04
C ILE A 179 -3.02 11.90 -9.53
N GLU A 180 -3.46 12.52 -10.63
CA GLU A 180 -2.82 13.72 -11.20
C GLU A 180 -2.77 14.87 -10.19
N ALA A 181 -3.88 15.12 -9.48
CA ALA A 181 -3.98 16.14 -8.43
C ALA A 181 -3.08 15.87 -7.20
N ASN A 182 -2.51 14.67 -7.07
CA ASN A 182 -1.67 14.27 -5.94
C ASN A 182 -0.18 14.15 -6.28
N LYS A 183 0.23 14.64 -7.46
CA LYS A 183 1.65 14.78 -7.80
C LYS A 183 2.24 16.00 -7.10
N ARG A 184 3.36 15.81 -6.40
CA ARG A 184 4.13 16.87 -5.73
C ARG A 184 5.09 17.56 -6.70
N ALA A 185 5.57 18.74 -6.30
CA ALA A 185 6.56 19.51 -7.06
C ALA A 185 7.92 18.79 -7.21
N ASP A 186 8.26 17.88 -6.30
CA ASP A 186 9.48 17.05 -6.32
C ASP A 186 9.32 15.74 -7.13
N ASN A 187 8.22 15.62 -7.90
CA ASN A 187 7.78 14.43 -8.64
C ASN A 187 7.33 13.23 -7.81
N LEU A 188 7.39 13.29 -6.48
CA LEU A 188 6.78 12.27 -5.63
C LEU A 188 5.26 12.41 -5.64
N PHE A 189 4.59 11.41 -5.07
CA PHE A 189 3.13 11.39 -4.92
C PHE A 189 2.73 11.33 -3.45
N HIS A 190 1.64 12.01 -3.11
CA HIS A 190 1.09 11.96 -1.76
C HIS A 190 0.63 10.53 -1.41
N SER A 191 0.94 10.07 -0.20
CA SER A 191 0.57 8.73 0.28
C SER A 191 -0.74 8.77 1.07
N TYR A 192 -0.77 9.68 2.05
CA TYR A 192 -1.90 9.93 2.91
C TYR A 192 -2.15 11.43 2.97
N ASN A 193 -3.41 11.81 2.89
CA ASN A 193 -3.90 13.18 3.05
C ASN A 193 -4.78 13.26 4.30
N LEU A 194 -5.14 14.49 4.70
CA LEU A 194 -6.11 14.74 5.75
C LEU A 194 -7.33 15.44 5.16
N MET A 195 -8.53 14.97 5.50
CA MET A 195 -9.79 15.65 5.22
C MET A 195 -10.30 16.37 6.47
N THR A 196 -10.86 17.55 6.27
CA THR A 196 -11.58 18.29 7.32
C THR A 196 -12.94 18.72 6.80
N VAL A 197 -14.00 18.38 7.54
CA VAL A 197 -15.32 18.97 7.31
C VAL A 197 -15.32 20.36 7.93
N THR A 198 -15.49 21.38 7.10
CA THR A 198 -15.46 22.79 7.54
C THR A 198 -16.81 23.24 8.12
N GLU A 199 -16.82 24.39 8.79
CA GLU A 199 -18.05 25.00 9.34
C GLU A 199 -19.07 25.36 8.24
N HIS A 200 -18.63 25.49 6.98
CA HIS A 200 -19.48 25.81 5.83
C HIS A 200 -20.01 24.56 5.11
N ASN A 201 -19.95 23.39 5.75
CA ASN A 201 -20.39 22.12 5.14
C ASN A 201 -19.66 21.85 3.81
N SER A 202 -18.33 22.00 3.81
CA SER A 202 -17.43 21.64 2.71
C SER A 202 -16.34 20.68 3.21
N VAL A 203 -15.62 20.00 2.30
CA VAL A 203 -14.53 19.07 2.65
C VAL A 203 -13.23 19.58 2.07
N SER A 204 -12.34 20.07 2.93
CA SER A 204 -10.99 20.51 2.53
C SER A 204 -9.98 19.37 2.63
N ILE A 205 -8.94 19.44 1.81
CA ILE A 205 -7.81 18.50 1.80
C ILE A 205 -6.53 19.24 2.21
N SER A 206 -5.76 18.61 3.08
CA SER A 206 -4.37 19.01 3.37
C SER A 206 -3.44 17.82 3.26
N HIS A 207 -2.15 18.10 3.05
CA HIS A 207 -1.17 17.09 2.68
C HIS A 207 -0.20 16.81 3.83
N LEU A 208 0.26 15.56 3.89
CA LEU A 208 1.33 15.11 4.79
C LEU A 208 2.68 15.07 4.06
N PRO A 209 3.80 14.96 4.80
CA PRO A 209 5.13 14.75 4.21
C PRO A 209 5.19 13.54 3.28
N GLU A 210 6.19 13.52 2.40
CA GLU A 210 6.47 12.40 1.51
C GLU A 210 6.61 11.09 2.30
N MET A 211 6.07 9.99 1.76
CA MET A 211 6.23 8.67 2.36
C MET A 211 6.57 7.64 1.28
N LEU A 212 7.42 6.69 1.60
CA LEU A 212 7.87 5.65 0.68
C LEU A 212 6.69 4.83 0.12
N GLU A 213 5.69 4.56 0.96
CA GLU A 213 4.54 3.72 0.63
C GLU A 213 3.71 4.26 -0.56
N GLY A 214 3.49 5.57 -0.65
CA GLY A 214 2.80 6.16 -1.81
C GLY A 214 3.59 6.02 -3.10
N GLN A 215 4.93 6.00 -3.02
CA GLN A 215 5.78 5.87 -4.20
C GLN A 215 5.70 4.44 -4.73
N VAL A 216 5.78 3.46 -3.83
CA VAL A 216 5.55 2.05 -4.15
C VAL A 216 4.19 1.86 -4.82
N ALA A 217 3.14 2.46 -4.25
CA ALA A 217 1.77 2.30 -4.70
C ALA A 217 1.52 2.98 -6.06
N VAL A 218 2.00 4.21 -6.28
CA VAL A 218 1.82 4.89 -7.57
C VAL A 218 2.62 4.23 -8.70
N LEU A 219 3.84 3.74 -8.44
CA LEU A 219 4.62 2.95 -9.40
C LEU A 219 3.91 1.62 -9.74
N SER A 220 3.21 1.06 -8.75
CA SER A 220 2.43 -0.18 -8.91
C SER A 220 1.06 0.02 -9.55
N SER A 221 0.59 1.26 -9.73
CA SER A 221 -0.76 1.59 -10.23
C SER A 221 -0.97 1.20 -11.70
N GLY A 222 0.13 1.09 -12.45
CA GLY A 222 0.15 0.97 -13.91
C GLY A 222 -0.35 2.19 -14.66
N TYR A 223 -0.58 3.32 -13.97
CA TYR A 223 -1.12 4.56 -14.56
C TYR A 223 -0.03 5.37 -15.25
N LEU A 224 1.09 5.56 -14.55
CA LEU A 224 2.21 6.35 -15.02
C LEU A 224 2.81 5.76 -16.31
N SER A 225 3.24 6.67 -17.19
CA SER A 225 4.13 6.33 -18.30
C SER A 225 5.50 5.88 -17.78
N THR A 226 6.30 5.28 -18.65
CA THR A 226 7.70 4.93 -18.34
C THR A 226 8.52 6.15 -17.92
N LYS A 227 8.30 7.31 -18.54
CA LYS A 227 8.99 8.56 -18.20
C LYS A 227 8.60 9.02 -16.80
N GLU A 228 7.31 9.11 -16.50
CA GLU A 228 6.84 9.57 -15.19
C GLU A 228 7.27 8.62 -14.07
N SER A 229 7.28 7.32 -14.33
CA SER A 229 7.78 6.34 -13.35
C SER A 229 9.27 6.56 -13.05
N LEU A 230 10.07 6.89 -14.06
CA LEU A 230 11.47 7.25 -13.86
C LEU A 230 11.61 8.60 -13.13
N ASP A 231 10.78 9.59 -13.46
CA ASP A 231 10.78 10.89 -12.76
C ASP A 231 10.46 10.72 -11.26
N VAL A 232 9.56 9.80 -10.90
CA VAL A 232 9.27 9.43 -9.49
C VAL A 232 10.50 8.80 -8.83
N LEU A 233 11.18 7.86 -9.49
CA LEU A 233 12.36 7.18 -8.94
C LEU A 233 13.54 8.14 -8.77
N ASP A 234 13.73 9.04 -9.71
CA ASP A 234 14.72 10.12 -9.62
C ASP A 234 14.40 11.06 -8.46
N GLY A 235 13.14 11.47 -8.32
CA GLY A 235 12.68 12.27 -7.19
C GLY A 235 12.90 11.54 -5.86
N LEU A 236 12.58 10.25 -5.79
CA LEU A 236 12.70 9.41 -4.60
C LEU A 236 14.16 9.30 -4.16
N LYS A 237 15.09 9.04 -5.09
CA LYS A 237 16.51 8.96 -4.79
C LYS A 237 17.09 10.28 -4.27
N ASN A 238 16.58 11.41 -4.77
CA ASN A 238 17.01 12.75 -4.34
C ASN A 238 16.26 13.26 -3.09
N SER A 239 15.30 12.49 -2.56
CA SER A 239 14.44 12.92 -1.45
C SER A 239 15.07 12.66 -0.08
N PRO A 240 14.56 13.30 0.99
CA PRO A 240 14.92 12.98 2.38
C PRO A 240 14.59 11.54 2.81
N LEU A 241 13.89 10.76 1.98
CA LEU A 241 13.65 9.34 2.25
C LEU A 241 14.89 8.48 1.99
N PHE A 242 15.87 8.97 1.22
CA PHE A 242 17.10 8.24 1.00
C PHE A 242 18.02 8.35 2.22
N ARG A 243 18.42 7.20 2.77
CA ARG A 243 19.30 7.08 3.93
C ARG A 243 20.66 6.55 3.48
N GLU A 244 21.69 7.41 3.56
CA GLU A 244 23.00 7.21 2.92
C GLU A 244 23.82 6.04 3.49
N ASP A 245 23.91 5.90 4.82
CA ASP A 245 24.75 4.88 5.47
C ASP A 245 24.37 3.45 5.08
N GLN A 246 23.07 3.22 4.88
CA GLN A 246 22.51 1.95 4.43
C GLN A 246 22.16 1.95 2.93
N TYR A 247 22.32 3.08 2.24
CA TYR A 247 22.04 3.27 0.82
C TYR A 247 20.64 2.73 0.42
N SER A 248 19.63 3.08 1.21
CA SER A 248 18.26 2.57 1.07
C SER A 248 17.23 3.61 1.56
N TYR A 249 15.96 3.23 1.74
CA TYR A 249 14.87 4.18 1.96
C TYR A 249 14.18 4.01 3.33
N ILE A 250 13.96 5.13 4.02
CA ILE A 250 13.10 5.22 5.23
C ILE A 250 11.63 5.46 4.82
N LEU A 251 10.70 5.20 5.74
CA LEU A 251 9.26 5.28 5.45
C LEU A 251 8.75 6.72 5.23
N TYR A 252 9.30 7.66 5.98
CA TYR A 252 9.00 9.09 5.98
C TYR A 252 10.23 9.85 6.48
N PRO A 253 10.37 11.16 6.21
CA PRO A 253 11.56 11.93 6.57
C PRO A 253 11.91 11.80 8.05
N ASN A 254 13.19 11.61 8.32
CA ASN A 254 13.71 11.76 9.67
C ASN A 254 13.57 13.23 10.11
N LYS A 255 13.29 13.48 11.38
CA LYS A 255 13.12 14.84 11.90
C LYS A 255 13.63 14.97 13.32
N GLU A 256 14.12 16.17 13.64
CA GLU A 256 14.47 16.52 15.00
C GLU A 256 13.20 16.78 15.81
N LEU A 257 13.01 16.02 16.89
CA LEU A 257 11.94 16.29 17.85
C LEU A 257 12.40 17.35 18.84
N PRO A 258 11.50 18.22 19.32
CA PRO A 258 11.87 19.19 20.33
C PRO A 258 12.48 18.47 21.54
N LYS A 259 13.65 18.95 21.98
CA LYS A 259 14.27 18.47 23.22
C LYS A 259 13.32 18.74 24.39
N PHE A 260 13.45 17.96 25.46
CA PHE A 260 12.54 18.00 26.60
C PHE A 260 12.22 19.41 27.10
N VAL A 261 13.26 20.25 27.26
CA VAL A 261 13.14 21.63 27.77
C VAL A 261 12.44 22.61 26.82
N HIS A 262 12.23 22.24 25.55
CA HIS A 262 11.58 23.09 24.54
C HIS A 262 10.17 22.63 24.17
N LYS A 263 9.71 21.47 24.66
CA LYS A 263 8.43 20.86 24.25
C LYS A 263 7.18 21.59 24.72
N ASN A 264 7.25 22.27 25.86
CA ASN A 264 6.08 22.76 26.58
C ASN A 264 6.35 24.18 27.07
N THR A 265 6.55 25.15 26.17
CA THR A 265 6.73 26.56 26.54
C THR A 265 5.63 27.38 25.89
N ILE A 266 4.84 28.07 26.70
CA ILE A 266 3.75 28.94 26.25
C ILE A 266 4.34 30.35 26.04
N ALA A 267 4.05 30.96 24.89
CA ALA A 267 4.49 32.32 24.62
C ALA A 267 3.81 33.29 25.60
N ALA A 268 4.57 34.26 26.13
CA ALA A 268 4.03 35.23 27.08
C ALA A 268 2.78 35.99 26.56
N PRO A 269 2.70 36.39 25.27
CA PRO A 269 1.48 36.98 24.71
C PRO A 269 0.24 36.07 24.83
N ASP A 270 0.40 34.77 24.62
CA ASP A 270 -0.70 33.81 24.70
C ASP A 270 -1.24 33.70 26.14
N VAL A 271 -0.35 33.71 27.14
CA VAL A 271 -0.74 33.75 28.56
C VAL A 271 -1.51 35.02 28.86
N THR A 272 -1.01 36.19 28.46
CA THR A 272 -1.68 37.48 28.69
C THR A 272 -3.00 37.64 27.92
N SER A 273 -3.18 36.88 26.84
CA SER A 273 -4.42 36.90 26.05
C SER A 273 -5.59 36.17 26.72
N SER A 274 -5.30 35.33 27.73
CA SER A 274 -6.29 34.63 28.54
C SER A 274 -6.31 35.20 29.97
N GLU A 275 -7.48 35.72 30.35
CA GLU A 275 -7.74 36.18 31.71
C GLU A 275 -7.65 35.01 32.70
N LEU A 276 -8.12 33.82 32.31
CA LEU A 276 -8.00 32.62 33.12
C LEU A 276 -6.54 32.26 33.40
N LEU A 277 -5.68 32.17 32.36
CA LEU A 277 -4.27 31.81 32.55
C LEU A 277 -3.52 32.86 33.39
N SER A 278 -3.78 34.14 33.14
CA SER A 278 -3.19 35.24 33.90
C SER A 278 -3.58 35.19 35.38
N GLN A 279 -4.86 34.91 35.68
CA GLN A 279 -5.36 34.80 37.05
C GLN A 279 -4.79 33.58 37.77
N LEU A 280 -4.68 32.43 37.10
CA LEU A 280 -4.10 31.22 37.70
C LEU A 280 -2.62 31.43 38.10
N ILE A 281 -1.86 32.16 37.29
CA ILE A 281 -0.49 32.56 37.65
C ILE A 281 -0.47 33.49 38.86
N ALA A 282 -1.33 34.53 38.89
CA ALA A 282 -1.41 35.47 40.00
C ALA A 282 -1.77 34.78 41.33
N ASP A 283 -2.62 33.75 41.28
CA ASP A 283 -3.07 32.98 42.44
C ASP A 283 -2.10 31.86 42.84
N GLY A 284 -1.03 31.63 42.07
CA GLY A 284 -0.12 30.50 42.29
C GLY A 284 -0.75 29.13 42.05
N ASN A 285 -1.84 29.06 41.27
CA ASN A 285 -2.52 27.81 40.94
C ASN A 285 -1.83 27.09 39.79
N THR A 286 -1.22 25.94 40.08
CA THR A 286 -0.44 25.15 39.12
C THR A 286 -1.22 24.02 38.44
N GLN A 287 -2.54 23.96 38.58
CA GLN A 287 -3.35 22.87 38.00
C GLN A 287 -3.31 22.85 36.47
N LEU A 288 -3.21 24.03 35.84
CA LEU A 288 -3.26 24.20 34.39
C LEU A 288 -1.94 24.73 33.81
N ILE A 289 -1.37 25.75 34.45
CA ILE A 289 -0.20 26.51 33.99
C ILE A 289 0.76 26.75 35.16
N ASN A 290 2.06 26.79 34.90
CA ASN A 290 3.09 27.15 35.89
C ASN A 290 4.11 28.11 35.25
N GLN A 291 4.74 28.97 36.06
CA GLN A 291 5.86 29.82 35.66
C GLN A 291 7.16 29.29 36.27
N ASP A 292 8.19 29.08 35.45
CA ASP A 292 9.50 28.64 35.93
C ASP A 292 10.29 29.78 36.60
N GLY A 293 11.44 29.44 37.20
CA GLY A 293 12.32 30.40 37.87
C GLY A 293 12.96 31.43 36.93
N ASN A 294 12.85 31.26 35.61
CA ASN A 294 13.34 32.20 34.60
C ASN A 294 12.21 33.05 33.99
N GLY A 295 10.96 32.87 34.44
CA GLY A 295 9.80 33.62 33.99
C GLY A 295 9.09 33.02 32.77
N HIS A 296 9.46 31.84 32.28
CA HIS A 296 8.74 31.15 31.20
C HIS A 296 7.53 30.40 31.72
N TYR A 297 6.55 30.19 30.85
CA TYR A 297 5.29 29.54 31.20
C TYR A 297 5.17 28.15 30.58
N HIS A 298 4.60 27.22 31.32
CA HIS A 298 4.47 25.82 30.93
C HIS A 298 3.09 25.29 31.31
N PHE A 299 2.48 24.45 30.47
CA PHE A 299 1.33 23.66 30.91
C PHE A 299 1.74 22.65 31.96
N ASN A 300 0.79 22.19 32.78
CA ASN A 300 1.05 21.16 33.78
C ASN A 300 1.67 19.90 33.16
N GLY A 301 2.76 19.41 33.75
CA GLY A 301 3.54 18.28 33.20
C GLY A 301 2.83 16.91 33.21
N SER A 302 1.65 16.81 33.82
CA SER A 302 0.82 15.59 33.79
C SER A 302 -0.07 15.49 32.54
N PHE A 303 -0.15 16.52 31.71
CA PHE A 303 -1.03 16.53 30.54
C PHE A 303 -0.46 15.69 29.40
N ASN A 304 -1.33 14.89 28.79
CA ASN A 304 -0.98 14.11 27.61
C ASN A 304 -1.58 14.70 26.34
N ASN A 305 -2.79 15.28 26.43
CA ASN A 305 -3.51 15.86 25.30
C ASN A 305 -4.59 16.85 25.79
N ALA A 306 -5.40 17.34 24.85
CA ALA A 306 -6.47 18.30 25.12
C ALA A 306 -7.52 17.78 26.13
N ASP A 307 -7.72 16.47 26.27
CA ASP A 307 -8.68 15.95 27.25
C ASP A 307 -8.15 16.08 28.68
N SER A 308 -6.84 15.99 28.90
CA SER A 308 -6.22 16.33 30.18
C SER A 308 -6.51 17.79 30.56
N VAL A 309 -6.44 18.71 29.59
CA VAL A 309 -6.78 20.13 29.78
C VAL A 309 -8.25 20.30 30.12
N LYS A 310 -9.16 19.62 29.41
CA LYS A 310 -10.62 19.67 29.71
C LYS A 310 -10.93 19.17 31.12
N VAL A 311 -10.27 18.09 31.55
CA VAL A 311 -10.41 17.55 32.91
C VAL A 311 -9.86 18.54 33.95
N ALA A 312 -8.71 19.15 33.67
CA ALA A 312 -8.14 20.16 34.56
C ALA A 312 -9.07 21.38 34.69
N LEU A 313 -9.58 21.90 33.57
CA LEU A 313 -10.54 23.01 33.52
C LEU A 313 -11.82 22.70 34.32
N SER A 314 -12.37 21.49 34.21
CA SER A 314 -13.58 21.10 34.95
C SER A 314 -13.34 20.84 36.45
N SER A 315 -12.08 20.64 36.84
CA SER A 315 -11.67 20.44 38.25
C SER A 315 -11.29 21.73 38.98
N LEU A 316 -11.24 22.88 38.29
CA LEU A 316 -10.96 24.17 38.91
C LEU A 316 -12.08 24.55 39.91
N SER A 317 -11.69 25.25 40.98
CA SER A 317 -12.63 25.77 41.97
C SER A 317 -13.74 26.61 41.33
N GLN A 318 -14.93 26.63 41.96
CA GLN A 318 -16.07 27.47 41.54
C GLN A 318 -15.73 28.96 41.43
N LEU A 319 -14.67 29.42 42.12
CA LEU A 319 -14.14 30.78 42.00
C LEU A 319 -13.73 31.13 40.55
N TYR A 320 -13.29 30.15 39.76
CA TYR A 320 -12.84 30.34 38.38
C TYR A 320 -13.95 30.08 37.35
N ALA A 321 -15.15 29.66 37.75
CA ALA A 321 -16.19 29.22 36.82
C ALA A 321 -16.53 30.25 35.71
N PRO A 322 -16.66 31.56 35.98
CA PRO A 322 -16.89 32.55 34.92
C PRO A 322 -15.73 32.65 33.92
N LEU A 323 -14.49 32.52 34.39
CA LEU A 323 -13.29 32.56 33.54
C LEU A 323 -13.13 31.27 32.73
N VAL A 324 -13.48 30.11 33.31
CA VAL A 324 -13.50 28.84 32.59
C VAL A 324 -14.52 28.89 31.45
N GLU A 325 -15.74 29.37 31.69
CA GLU A 325 -16.76 29.51 30.65
C GLU A 325 -16.27 30.42 29.50
N LYS A 326 -15.62 31.54 29.84
CA LYS A 326 -15.11 32.51 28.88
C LYS A 326 -13.93 32.01 28.06
N ASP A 327 -12.91 31.43 28.71
CA ASP A 327 -11.60 31.20 28.09
C ASP A 327 -11.30 29.74 27.72
N SER A 328 -12.15 28.75 28.05
CA SER A 328 -11.86 27.33 27.78
C SER A 328 -11.45 27.04 26.32
N LYS A 329 -12.18 27.59 25.35
CA LYS A 329 -11.85 27.42 23.91
C LYS A 329 -10.49 28.03 23.56
N LYS A 330 -10.15 29.17 24.15
CA LYS A 330 -8.87 29.86 23.93
C LYS A 330 -7.72 29.07 24.55
N VAL A 331 -7.88 28.59 25.79
CA VAL A 331 -6.89 27.72 26.45
C VAL A 331 -6.61 26.47 25.62
N LEU A 332 -7.66 25.80 25.12
CA LEU A 332 -7.49 24.63 24.24
C LEU A 332 -6.78 24.98 22.92
N ALA A 333 -7.02 26.17 22.36
CA ALA A 333 -6.31 26.64 21.18
C ALA A 333 -4.83 26.95 21.46
N ILE A 334 -4.50 27.52 22.63
CA ILE A 334 -3.11 27.73 23.07
C ILE A 334 -2.41 26.39 23.34
N PHE A 335 -3.11 25.42 23.96
CA PHE A 335 -2.57 24.08 24.14
C PHE A 335 -2.27 23.41 22.79
N GLU A 336 -3.19 23.54 21.83
CA GLU A 336 -2.98 23.06 20.48
C GLU A 336 -1.83 23.78 19.75
N SER A 337 -1.66 25.10 19.91
CA SER A 337 -0.55 25.82 19.26
C SER A 337 0.82 25.43 19.82
N VAL A 338 0.90 25.02 21.09
CA VAL A 338 2.15 24.53 21.71
C VAL A 338 2.50 23.11 21.26
N PHE A 339 1.51 22.22 21.14
CA PHE A 339 1.76 20.79 20.92
C PHE A 339 1.46 20.28 19.49
N ASP A 340 0.72 21.04 18.68
CA ASP A 340 0.35 20.71 17.29
C ASP A 340 -0.19 19.27 17.14
N HIS A 341 -1.09 18.88 18.04
CA HIS A 341 -1.62 17.51 18.08
C HIS A 341 -2.51 17.19 16.87
N LYS A 342 -3.05 18.18 16.15
CA LYS A 342 -3.76 17.97 14.88
C LYS A 342 -2.86 17.33 13.81
N SER A 343 -1.56 17.60 13.85
CA SER A 343 -0.57 16.99 12.94
C SER A 343 -0.03 15.65 13.44
N PHE A 344 -0.51 15.13 14.58
CA PHE A 344 -0.13 13.82 15.08
C PHE A 344 -0.75 12.70 14.24
N THR A 345 0.08 12.01 13.47
CA THR A 345 -0.35 10.88 12.63
C THR A 345 -0.26 9.53 13.35
N GLY A 346 0.37 9.47 14.52
CA GLY A 346 0.60 8.26 15.30
C GLY A 346 2.01 8.23 15.90
N ARG A 347 2.38 7.08 16.47
CA ARG A 347 3.69 6.90 17.13
C ARG A 347 4.89 7.05 16.19
N SER A 348 4.69 6.84 14.88
CA SER A 348 5.66 6.96 13.79
C SER A 348 6.64 8.12 13.95
N GLY A 349 6.10 9.32 14.17
CA GLY A 349 6.86 10.55 14.29
C GLY A 349 7.39 10.85 15.69
N THR A 350 7.34 9.91 16.63
CA THR A 350 7.63 10.15 18.07
C THR A 350 8.54 9.11 18.73
N PHE A 351 9.09 8.17 17.96
CA PHE A 351 10.04 7.15 18.43
C PHE A 351 11.09 6.81 17.35
N PHE A 352 12.11 6.03 17.70
CA PHE A 352 13.38 5.91 16.92
C PHE A 352 13.76 4.49 16.50
N GLY A 353 12.81 3.55 16.46
CA GLY A 353 13.02 2.18 16.00
C GLY A 353 11.74 1.61 15.39
N TYR A 354 11.74 0.38 14.92
CA TYR A 354 10.62 -0.20 14.16
C TYR A 354 10.27 0.67 12.94
N GLU A 355 9.04 1.16 12.85
CA GLU A 355 8.61 2.10 11.81
C GLU A 355 9.11 3.53 12.06
N GLY A 356 9.70 3.83 13.22
CA GLY A 356 10.01 5.18 13.68
C GLY A 356 11.06 5.96 12.89
N LEU A 357 11.33 7.16 13.38
CA LEU A 357 12.22 8.14 12.76
C LEU A 357 13.63 7.56 12.50
N GLY A 358 14.10 7.72 11.26
CA GLY A 358 15.41 7.24 10.80
C GLY A 358 15.52 5.73 10.59
N SER A 359 14.44 4.97 10.79
CA SER A 359 14.44 3.52 10.62
C SER A 359 14.03 3.11 9.20
N ILE A 360 14.81 2.20 8.61
CA ILE A 360 14.43 1.52 7.36
C ILE A 360 13.54 0.34 7.72
N TYR A 361 12.37 0.24 7.08
CA TYR A 361 11.47 -0.90 7.23
C TYR A 361 11.48 -1.76 5.96
N TRP A 362 12.20 -2.88 6.01
CA TRP A 362 12.67 -3.60 4.82
C TRP A 362 11.55 -4.14 3.93
N HIS A 363 10.40 -4.50 4.53
CA HIS A 363 9.25 -4.94 3.73
C HIS A 363 8.80 -3.88 2.72
N MET A 364 8.81 -2.59 3.08
CA MET A 364 8.42 -1.54 2.14
C MET A 364 9.45 -1.32 1.04
N VAL A 365 10.74 -1.49 1.35
CA VAL A 365 11.83 -1.41 0.36
C VAL A 365 11.73 -2.57 -0.64
N SER A 366 11.44 -3.80 -0.18
CA SER A 366 11.25 -4.93 -1.11
C SER A 366 9.97 -4.80 -1.94
N LYS A 367 8.92 -4.13 -1.43
CA LYS A 367 7.78 -3.74 -2.27
C LYS A 367 8.18 -2.74 -3.36
N LEU A 368 9.02 -1.76 -3.02
CA LEU A 368 9.60 -0.84 -4.00
C LEU A 368 10.38 -1.62 -5.06
N LEU A 369 11.26 -2.55 -4.66
CA LEU A 369 12.02 -3.38 -5.58
C LEU A 369 11.11 -4.10 -6.59
N LEU A 370 10.04 -4.73 -6.11
CA LEU A 370 9.07 -5.41 -6.96
C LEU A 370 8.32 -4.44 -7.89
N ALA A 371 7.92 -3.26 -7.40
CA ALA A 371 7.28 -2.23 -8.22
C ALA A 371 8.21 -1.72 -9.32
N VAL A 372 9.49 -1.48 -9.01
CA VAL A 372 10.49 -1.05 -10.00
C VAL A 372 10.78 -2.17 -11.01
N TYR A 373 10.79 -3.43 -10.58
CA TYR A 373 10.81 -4.56 -11.51
C TYR A 373 9.64 -4.49 -12.50
N GLU A 374 8.40 -4.34 -12.02
CA GLU A 374 7.21 -4.26 -12.89
C GLU A 374 7.26 -3.07 -13.85
N VAL A 375 7.71 -1.90 -13.39
CA VAL A 375 7.92 -0.71 -14.23
C VAL A 375 8.97 -0.94 -15.30
N THR A 376 10.10 -1.57 -14.93
CA THR A 376 11.19 -1.89 -15.86
C THR A 376 10.72 -2.90 -16.91
N GLN A 377 9.94 -3.90 -16.49
CA GLN A 377 9.32 -4.86 -17.41
C GLN A 377 8.36 -4.18 -18.39
N LYS A 378 7.48 -3.30 -17.92
CA LYS A 378 6.61 -2.51 -18.78
C LYS A 378 7.42 -1.72 -19.82
N ALA A 379 8.50 -1.06 -19.37
CA ALA A 379 9.38 -0.29 -20.25
C ALA A 379 10.05 -1.14 -21.35
N LEU A 380 10.47 -2.37 -21.03
CA LEU A 380 11.06 -3.30 -22.01
C LEU A 380 10.07 -3.69 -23.12
N TYR A 381 8.78 -3.74 -22.82
CA TYR A 381 7.75 -4.05 -23.81
C TYR A 381 7.27 -2.83 -24.61
N GLU A 382 7.22 -1.65 -23.99
CA GLU A 382 6.54 -0.48 -24.56
C GLU A 382 7.49 0.61 -25.08
N SER A 383 8.77 0.60 -24.69
CA SER A 383 9.72 1.68 -25.02
C SER A 383 10.92 1.17 -25.80
N GLU A 384 11.30 1.90 -26.86
CA GLU A 384 12.56 1.67 -27.59
C GLU A 384 13.74 2.50 -27.03
N ASP A 385 13.49 3.34 -26.02
CA ASP A 385 14.50 4.22 -25.44
C ASP A 385 15.42 3.46 -24.47
N LYS A 386 16.48 2.88 -25.05
CA LYS A 386 17.49 2.11 -24.31
C LYS A 386 18.15 2.90 -23.18
N LYS A 387 18.29 4.23 -23.31
CA LYS A 387 18.87 5.05 -22.23
C LYS A 387 17.92 5.12 -21.04
N ARG A 388 16.63 5.34 -21.30
CA ARG A 388 15.61 5.36 -20.24
C ARG A 388 15.50 4.00 -19.54
N ILE A 389 15.50 2.91 -20.31
CA ILE A 389 15.51 1.55 -19.75
C ILE A 389 16.78 1.31 -18.92
N GLY A 390 17.95 1.76 -19.39
CA GLY A 390 19.20 1.73 -18.61
C GLY A 390 19.06 2.37 -17.23
N ARG A 391 18.45 3.56 -17.15
CA ARG A 391 18.23 4.24 -15.87
C ARG A 391 17.25 3.50 -14.94
N LEU A 392 16.27 2.79 -15.48
CA LEU A 392 15.39 1.94 -14.68
C LEU A 392 16.14 0.72 -14.13
N TYR A 393 17.06 0.15 -14.90
CA TYR A 393 17.98 -0.87 -14.39
C TYR A 393 18.86 -0.34 -13.26
N ASP A 394 19.39 0.87 -13.41
CA ASP A 394 20.23 1.49 -12.36
C ASP A 394 19.45 1.59 -11.04
N HIS A 395 18.21 2.12 -11.09
CA HIS A 395 17.35 2.18 -9.90
C HIS A 395 17.03 0.79 -9.34
N TYR A 396 16.66 -0.17 -10.20
CA TYR A 396 16.36 -1.54 -9.77
C TYR A 396 17.52 -2.19 -9.01
N PHE A 397 18.71 -2.18 -9.60
CA PHE A 397 19.88 -2.82 -9.02
C PHE A 397 20.44 -2.05 -7.82
N GLU A 398 20.26 -0.74 -7.78
CA GLU A 398 20.61 0.05 -6.61
C GLU A 398 19.72 -0.29 -5.41
N ILE A 399 18.40 -0.38 -5.62
CA ILE A 399 17.45 -0.80 -4.57
C ILE A 399 17.79 -2.21 -4.11
N ASN A 400 18.07 -3.13 -5.04
CA ASN A 400 18.45 -4.52 -4.72
C ASN A 400 19.74 -4.57 -3.90
N ALA A 401 20.76 -3.78 -4.25
CA ALA A 401 21.99 -3.65 -3.47
C ALA A 401 21.71 -3.06 -2.07
N GLY A 402 20.76 -2.13 -1.97
CA GLY A 402 20.29 -1.54 -0.71
C GLY A 402 19.68 -2.55 0.27
N ILE A 403 18.99 -3.60 -0.23
CA ILE A 403 18.47 -4.72 0.59
C ILE A 403 19.60 -5.37 1.39
N GLY A 404 20.80 -5.45 0.81
CA GLY A 404 22.02 -5.61 1.59
C GLY A 404 22.62 -7.01 1.65
N VAL A 405 22.19 -7.95 0.81
CA VAL A 405 22.75 -9.33 0.75
C VAL A 405 24.29 -9.35 0.59
N HIS A 406 24.85 -8.30 -0.04
CA HIS A 406 26.29 -8.16 -0.28
C HIS A 406 26.98 -7.11 0.61
N LYS A 407 26.29 -6.57 1.62
CA LYS A 407 26.92 -5.70 2.63
C LYS A 407 27.84 -6.52 3.52
N SER A 408 28.82 -5.87 4.14
CA SER A 408 29.60 -6.51 5.21
C SER A 408 28.68 -6.86 6.39
N PRO A 409 28.95 -7.94 7.14
CA PRO A 409 28.19 -8.26 8.34
C PRO A 409 28.20 -7.13 9.38
N GLU A 410 29.26 -6.32 9.42
CA GLU A 410 29.36 -5.13 10.27
C GLU A 410 28.34 -4.06 9.88
N LEU A 411 28.25 -3.71 8.58
CA LEU A 411 27.29 -2.71 8.11
C LEU A 411 25.85 -3.23 8.18
N TYR A 412 25.64 -4.51 7.86
CA TYR A 412 24.33 -5.15 7.97
C TYR A 412 23.88 -5.29 9.43
N GLY A 413 24.85 -5.58 10.32
CA GLY A 413 24.65 -5.86 11.75
C GLY A 413 24.19 -7.27 12.07
N ALA A 414 24.26 -8.19 11.10
CA ALA A 414 23.91 -9.61 11.22
C ALA A 414 24.45 -10.39 9.99
N PHE A 415 24.03 -11.64 9.81
CA PHE A 415 24.27 -12.38 8.57
C PHE A 415 23.44 -11.75 7.43
N PRO A 416 24.08 -11.24 6.35
CA PRO A 416 23.36 -10.56 5.27
C PRO A 416 22.39 -11.45 4.47
N THR A 417 22.50 -12.77 4.62
CA THR A 417 21.61 -13.75 3.99
C THR A 417 20.27 -13.91 4.73
N ASP A 418 20.18 -13.41 5.96
CA ASP A 418 19.00 -13.57 6.80
C ASP A 418 18.15 -12.31 6.73
N ALA A 419 16.84 -12.45 6.52
CA ALA A 419 15.93 -11.31 6.48
C ALA A 419 15.60 -10.78 7.87
N TYR A 420 15.40 -9.45 7.97
CA TYR A 420 15.06 -8.74 9.20
C TYR A 420 13.97 -7.71 8.93
N SER A 421 13.14 -7.38 9.93
CA SER A 421 12.04 -6.44 9.71
C SER A 421 12.50 -5.00 9.48
N HIS A 422 13.50 -4.53 10.26
CA HIS A 422 13.93 -3.13 10.19
C HIS A 422 15.39 -2.91 10.61
N THR A 423 15.95 -1.77 10.21
CA THR A 423 17.27 -1.28 10.64
C THR A 423 17.14 0.16 11.13
N PRO A 424 17.20 0.42 12.46
CA PRO A 424 17.02 1.77 13.02
C PRO A 424 18.24 2.67 12.77
N GLY A 425 18.15 3.95 13.12
CA GLY A 425 19.24 4.91 12.89
C GLY A 425 20.54 4.59 13.64
N GLY A 426 20.46 3.96 14.81
CA GLY A 426 21.61 3.73 15.70
C GLY A 426 22.05 2.28 15.87
N LYS A 427 21.54 1.33 15.08
CA LYS A 427 21.89 -0.11 15.15
C LYS A 427 21.81 -0.75 13.76
N GLY A 428 22.38 -1.94 13.62
CA GLY A 428 22.14 -2.80 12.46
C GLY A 428 20.78 -3.54 12.52
N ALA A 429 20.61 -4.55 11.67
CA ALA A 429 19.35 -5.25 11.45
C ALA A 429 18.68 -5.81 12.73
N GLN A 430 17.35 -5.66 12.84
CA GLN A 430 16.54 -6.04 14.00
C GLN A 430 15.31 -6.88 13.59
N GLN A 431 14.90 -7.81 14.47
CA GLN A 431 13.78 -8.77 14.29
C GLN A 431 14.00 -9.78 13.14
N PRO A 432 14.69 -10.91 13.40
CA PRO A 432 15.04 -11.89 12.37
C PRO A 432 13.85 -12.72 11.87
N GLY A 433 13.94 -13.16 10.63
CA GLY A 433 13.20 -14.30 10.08
C GLY A 433 11.90 -13.94 9.39
N MET A 434 10.76 -14.08 10.09
CA MET A 434 9.42 -14.15 9.48
C MET A 434 8.81 -12.78 9.12
N THR A 435 9.56 -11.93 8.42
CA THR A 435 9.07 -10.67 7.86
C THR A 435 8.36 -10.89 6.53
N GLY A 436 7.36 -10.06 6.23
CA GLY A 436 6.67 -10.05 4.93
C GLY A 436 7.58 -9.69 3.75
N GLN A 437 8.78 -9.15 4.01
CA GLN A 437 9.81 -8.85 3.01
C GLN A 437 10.10 -10.05 2.09
N VAL A 438 10.26 -11.24 2.67
CA VAL A 438 10.73 -12.43 1.94
C VAL A 438 9.82 -12.83 0.78
N LYS A 439 8.51 -12.53 0.87
CA LYS A 439 7.58 -12.85 -0.22
C LYS A 439 7.81 -11.96 -1.44
N GLU A 440 8.15 -10.69 -1.22
CA GLU A 440 8.36 -9.72 -2.29
C GLU A 440 9.71 -9.99 -2.98
N ASP A 441 10.72 -10.40 -2.20
CA ASP A 441 12.04 -10.79 -2.73
C ASP A 441 11.96 -12.09 -3.54
N VAL A 442 11.13 -13.07 -3.13
CA VAL A 442 10.86 -14.28 -3.92
C VAL A 442 10.20 -13.94 -5.26
N LEU A 443 9.20 -13.05 -5.28
CA LEU A 443 8.55 -12.60 -6.51
C LEU A 443 9.52 -11.85 -7.42
N SER A 444 10.33 -10.96 -6.83
CA SER A 444 11.35 -10.21 -7.55
C SER A 444 12.38 -11.15 -8.16
N ARG A 445 12.83 -12.18 -7.43
CA ARG A 445 13.78 -13.18 -7.93
C ARG A 445 13.22 -14.01 -9.08
N PHE A 446 11.96 -14.43 -9.03
CA PHE A 446 11.33 -15.08 -10.18
C PHE A 446 11.24 -14.13 -11.39
N GLY A 447 11.03 -12.85 -11.13
CA GLY A 447 11.08 -11.79 -12.13
C GLY A 447 12.46 -11.62 -12.77
N GLU A 448 13.53 -11.54 -11.97
CA GLU A 448 14.92 -11.47 -12.46
C GLU A 448 15.26 -12.68 -13.33
N LEU A 449 14.91 -13.88 -12.86
CA LEU A 449 15.03 -15.14 -13.59
C LEU A 449 14.15 -15.17 -14.86
N GLY A 450 13.26 -14.20 -15.06
CA GLY A 450 12.45 -14.08 -16.27
C GLY A 450 11.31 -15.10 -16.35
N VAL A 451 10.88 -15.66 -15.21
CA VAL A 451 9.78 -16.62 -15.18
C VAL A 451 8.45 -15.85 -15.20
N LYS A 452 7.70 -15.98 -16.29
CA LYS A 452 6.42 -15.30 -16.49
C LYS A 452 5.35 -16.31 -16.89
N VAL A 453 4.11 -16.06 -16.51
CA VAL A 453 2.96 -16.84 -16.97
C VAL A 453 1.96 -15.92 -17.66
N ARG A 454 1.67 -16.19 -18.93
CA ARG A 454 0.73 -15.40 -19.74
C ARG A 454 -0.09 -16.34 -20.62
N ASN A 455 -1.41 -16.11 -20.67
CA ASN A 455 -2.34 -16.89 -21.49
C ASN A 455 -2.21 -18.42 -21.29
N GLY A 456 -1.97 -18.84 -20.04
CA GLY A 456 -1.81 -20.26 -19.67
C GLY A 456 -0.45 -20.89 -20.02
N ALA A 457 0.50 -20.12 -20.59
CA ALA A 457 1.83 -20.60 -20.94
C ALA A 457 2.92 -19.96 -20.06
N VAL A 458 3.94 -20.74 -19.70
CA VAL A 458 5.14 -20.24 -19.02
C VAL A 458 6.18 -19.77 -20.05
N GLU A 459 6.76 -18.60 -19.77
CA GLU A 459 7.85 -17.98 -20.51
C GLU A 459 9.08 -17.87 -19.59
N PHE A 460 10.26 -18.11 -20.18
CA PHE A 460 11.58 -17.97 -19.57
C PHE A 460 12.36 -16.91 -20.32
N ASN A 461 12.22 -15.65 -19.89
CA ASN A 461 12.78 -14.48 -20.56
C ASN A 461 13.58 -13.58 -19.59
N PRO A 462 14.85 -13.94 -19.30
CA PRO A 462 15.66 -13.29 -18.27
C PRO A 462 16.34 -12.02 -18.77
N GLU A 463 15.57 -11.01 -19.18
CA GLU A 463 16.14 -9.75 -19.68
C GLU A 463 16.88 -8.98 -18.58
N ILE A 464 16.38 -9.04 -17.35
CA ILE A 464 16.97 -8.35 -16.19
C ILE A 464 18.16 -9.12 -15.60
N LEU A 465 18.14 -10.46 -15.63
CA LEU A 465 19.22 -11.29 -15.10
C LEU A 465 20.62 -10.83 -15.54
N ARG A 466 21.55 -10.65 -14.61
CA ARG A 466 22.90 -10.19 -14.92
C ARG A 466 23.77 -11.35 -15.42
N ALA A 467 24.76 -11.04 -16.26
CA ALA A 467 25.61 -12.05 -16.89
C ALA A 467 26.61 -12.72 -15.93
N ASP A 468 26.89 -12.07 -14.79
CA ASP A 468 27.76 -12.49 -13.69
C ASP A 468 27.10 -13.52 -12.75
N GLU A 469 25.78 -13.74 -12.87
CA GLU A 469 25.07 -14.80 -12.13
C GLU A 469 25.27 -16.20 -12.71
N PHE A 470 25.84 -16.30 -13.91
CA PHE A 470 26.20 -17.58 -14.52
C PHE A 470 27.53 -18.09 -13.95
N LEU A 471 27.59 -19.39 -13.71
CA LEU A 471 28.77 -20.02 -13.13
C LEU A 471 30.03 -19.84 -13.99
N THR A 472 31.15 -19.56 -13.32
CA THR A 472 32.49 -19.49 -13.93
C THR A 472 33.27 -20.81 -13.77
N THR A 473 32.79 -21.70 -12.90
CA THR A 473 33.31 -23.05 -12.65
C THR A 473 32.19 -24.09 -12.80
N LYS A 474 32.55 -25.36 -12.96
CA LYS A 474 31.55 -26.44 -12.88
C LYS A 474 31.09 -26.59 -11.44
N GLU A 475 29.80 -26.82 -11.23
CA GLU A 475 29.19 -27.01 -9.91
C GLU A 475 28.16 -28.13 -9.94
N VAL A 476 27.77 -28.64 -8.76
CA VAL A 476 26.72 -29.65 -8.63
C VAL A 476 25.46 -29.02 -8.07
N PHE A 477 24.37 -29.05 -8.85
CA PHE A 477 23.05 -28.64 -8.38
C PHE A 477 22.34 -29.78 -7.67
N ASN A 478 22.27 -29.69 -6.35
CA ASN A 478 21.52 -30.62 -5.50
C ASN A 478 20.08 -30.11 -5.32
N TYR A 479 19.09 -30.96 -5.59
CA TYR A 479 17.69 -30.60 -5.45
C TYR A 479 16.84 -31.78 -4.95
N ILE A 480 15.60 -31.48 -4.56
CA ILE A 480 14.60 -32.49 -4.16
C ILE A 480 13.52 -32.55 -5.24
N ASN A 481 13.33 -33.71 -5.87
CA ASN A 481 12.30 -33.89 -6.90
C ASN A 481 10.88 -34.04 -6.29
N LEU A 482 9.86 -34.14 -7.14
CA LEU A 482 8.46 -34.31 -6.71
C LEU A 482 8.21 -35.62 -5.93
N ALA A 483 9.04 -36.65 -6.14
CA ALA A 483 9.03 -37.89 -5.37
C ALA A 483 9.76 -37.78 -4.01
N LYS A 484 10.23 -36.58 -3.64
CA LYS A 484 11.00 -36.27 -2.41
C LYS A 484 12.39 -36.91 -2.37
N GLU A 485 12.92 -37.29 -3.53
CA GLU A 485 14.24 -37.91 -3.66
C GLU A 485 15.32 -36.83 -3.79
N LYS A 486 16.51 -37.11 -3.24
CA LYS A 486 17.69 -36.27 -3.41
C LYS A 486 18.30 -36.55 -4.78
N CYS A 487 18.32 -35.54 -5.63
CA CYS A 487 18.83 -35.62 -6.98
C CYS A 487 20.00 -34.66 -7.19
N ARG A 488 20.81 -34.93 -8.22
CA ARG A 488 21.96 -34.10 -8.59
C ARG A 488 21.96 -33.84 -10.10
N ILE A 489 22.36 -32.63 -10.51
CA ILE A 489 22.62 -32.25 -11.90
C ILE A 489 23.97 -31.55 -11.93
N ASP A 490 24.88 -32.01 -12.78
CA ASP A 490 26.14 -31.31 -13.03
C ASP A 490 25.86 -30.08 -13.90
N LEU A 491 26.28 -28.91 -13.40
CA LEU A 491 26.19 -27.63 -14.09
C LEU A 491 27.53 -27.29 -14.74
N GLU A 492 27.48 -26.94 -16.01
CA GLU A 492 28.64 -26.53 -16.79
C GLU A 492 28.95 -25.03 -16.61
N VAL A 493 30.17 -24.62 -16.95
CA VAL A 493 30.53 -23.18 -17.02
C VAL A 493 29.58 -22.46 -17.96
N GLY A 494 29.13 -21.26 -17.56
CA GLY A 494 28.14 -20.49 -18.32
C GLY A 494 26.70 -21.00 -18.16
N SER A 495 26.41 -21.76 -17.08
CA SER A 495 25.06 -22.18 -16.72
C SER A 495 24.66 -21.73 -15.31
N LEU A 496 23.37 -21.81 -14.98
CA LEU A 496 22.83 -21.72 -13.63
C LEU A 496 21.62 -22.66 -13.49
N GLY A 497 21.30 -23.07 -12.26
CA GLY A 497 20.19 -23.96 -11.95
C GLY A 497 19.26 -23.40 -10.88
N PHE A 498 17.96 -23.57 -11.06
CA PHE A 498 16.92 -23.27 -10.06
C PHE A 498 15.75 -24.25 -10.22
N THR A 499 14.69 -24.09 -9.42
CA THR A 499 13.45 -24.87 -9.60
C THR A 499 12.25 -23.97 -9.78
N TYR A 500 11.31 -24.40 -10.63
CA TYR A 500 9.98 -23.80 -10.72
C TYR A 500 8.94 -24.93 -10.71
N CYS A 501 7.91 -24.81 -9.87
CA CYS A 501 6.99 -25.92 -9.56
C CYS A 501 7.72 -27.21 -9.08
N GLN A 502 8.90 -27.06 -8.46
CA GLN A 502 9.82 -28.13 -8.05
C GLN A 502 10.44 -28.94 -9.21
N VAL A 503 10.27 -28.51 -10.46
CA VAL A 503 10.99 -29.05 -11.61
C VAL A 503 12.30 -28.27 -11.77
N PRO A 504 13.46 -28.93 -11.92
CA PRO A 504 14.73 -28.26 -12.15
C PRO A 504 14.75 -27.56 -13.52
N VAL A 505 15.17 -26.30 -13.52
CA VAL A 505 15.35 -25.44 -14.68
C VAL A 505 16.83 -25.06 -14.77
N ILE A 506 17.45 -25.37 -15.90
CA ILE A 506 18.86 -25.09 -16.17
C ILE A 506 18.93 -24.03 -17.26
N TYR A 507 19.49 -22.87 -16.95
CA TYR A 507 19.80 -21.86 -17.94
C TYR A 507 21.22 -22.08 -18.46
N GLN A 508 21.42 -21.99 -19.76
CA GLN A 508 22.72 -22.17 -20.42
C GLN A 508 22.93 -21.05 -21.44
N LYS A 509 24.09 -20.37 -21.40
CA LYS A 509 24.44 -19.37 -22.42
C LYS A 509 24.50 -20.02 -23.80
N ALA A 510 23.85 -19.41 -24.78
CA ALA A 510 23.78 -19.88 -26.14
C ALA A 510 23.64 -18.72 -27.15
N SER A 511 23.84 -19.01 -28.43
CA SER A 511 23.66 -18.03 -29.51
C SER A 511 22.19 -17.81 -29.90
N GLN A 512 21.29 -18.73 -29.53
CA GLN A 512 19.86 -18.65 -29.85
C GLN A 512 19.01 -19.08 -28.66
N ALA A 513 17.84 -18.45 -28.52
CA ALA A 513 16.86 -18.80 -27.50
C ALA A 513 16.10 -20.07 -27.88
N ALA A 514 16.08 -21.04 -26.97
CA ALA A 514 15.36 -22.30 -27.13
C ALA A 514 15.05 -22.93 -25.77
N ILE A 515 14.03 -23.77 -25.73
CA ILE A 515 13.67 -24.57 -24.55
C ILE A 515 13.68 -26.05 -24.93
N LYS A 516 14.36 -26.88 -24.14
CA LYS A 516 14.27 -28.34 -24.19
C LYS A 516 13.59 -28.84 -22.94
N VAL A 517 12.56 -29.67 -23.12
CA VAL A 517 11.79 -30.30 -22.05
C VAL A 517 12.12 -31.78 -22.06
N PHE A 518 12.72 -32.26 -20.97
CA PHE A 518 13.04 -33.66 -20.77
C PHE A 518 11.91 -34.30 -19.96
N LEU A 519 11.26 -35.30 -20.53
CA LEU A 519 10.19 -36.03 -19.89
C LEU A 519 10.73 -37.29 -19.21
N THR A 520 10.06 -37.73 -18.15
CA THR A 520 10.46 -38.92 -17.37
C THR A 520 10.40 -40.23 -18.16
N ASN A 521 9.71 -40.27 -19.30
CA ASN A 521 9.71 -41.40 -20.22
C ASN A 521 10.91 -41.41 -21.19
N GLY A 522 11.86 -40.48 -21.05
CA GLY A 522 13.03 -40.32 -21.91
C GLY A 522 12.80 -39.48 -23.18
N SER A 523 11.57 -39.04 -23.45
CA SER A 523 11.27 -38.18 -24.60
C SER A 523 11.77 -36.74 -24.38
N ILE A 524 12.14 -36.07 -25.47
CA ILE A 524 12.59 -34.68 -25.45
C ILE A 524 11.75 -33.85 -26.41
N SER A 525 11.09 -32.82 -25.88
CA SER A 525 10.41 -31.80 -26.68
C SER A 525 11.26 -30.55 -26.81
N SER A 526 11.27 -29.93 -27.99
CA SER A 526 12.05 -28.72 -28.27
C SER A 526 11.14 -27.58 -28.74
N PHE A 527 11.29 -26.41 -28.13
CA PHE A 527 10.56 -25.19 -28.46
C PHE A 527 11.55 -24.12 -28.91
N LYS A 528 11.22 -23.43 -30.00
CA LYS A 528 11.98 -22.25 -30.44
C LYS A 528 11.57 -21.04 -29.59
N GLY A 529 12.52 -20.18 -29.25
CA GLY A 529 12.26 -18.97 -28.49
C GLY A 529 12.19 -19.21 -26.98
N LYS A 530 11.33 -18.45 -26.29
CA LYS A 530 11.35 -18.28 -24.83
C LYS A 530 10.10 -18.82 -24.12
N SER A 531 9.14 -19.42 -24.84
CA SER A 531 7.86 -19.85 -24.27
C SER A 531 7.62 -21.34 -24.49
N LEU A 532 7.03 -22.00 -23.48
CA LEU A 532 6.37 -23.29 -23.66
C LEU A 532 4.99 -23.08 -24.31
N ASP A 533 4.38 -24.16 -24.78
CA ASP A 533 2.94 -24.18 -25.07
C ASP A 533 2.09 -24.34 -23.79
N VAL A 534 0.77 -24.16 -23.93
CA VAL A 534 -0.17 -24.26 -22.80
C VAL A 534 -0.19 -25.68 -22.21
N GLN A 535 -0.14 -26.71 -23.05
CA GLN A 535 -0.21 -28.10 -22.59
C GLN A 535 0.98 -28.47 -21.70
N THR A 536 2.20 -28.16 -22.14
CA THR A 536 3.43 -28.43 -21.40
C THR A 536 3.52 -27.56 -20.15
N SER A 537 3.03 -26.31 -20.22
CA SER A 537 2.94 -25.44 -19.05
C SER A 537 1.99 -26.02 -17.99
N GLN A 538 0.85 -26.59 -18.40
CA GLN A 538 -0.05 -27.27 -17.46
C GLN A 538 0.57 -28.51 -16.83
N MET A 539 1.36 -29.30 -17.58
CA MET A 539 2.12 -30.40 -17.00
C MET A 539 3.07 -29.91 -15.89
N LEU A 540 3.75 -28.79 -16.11
CA LEU A 540 4.60 -28.15 -15.11
C LEU A 540 3.81 -27.69 -13.87
N PHE A 541 2.67 -27.00 -14.06
CA PHE A 541 1.85 -26.46 -12.97
C PHE A 541 1.17 -27.55 -12.14
N ASN A 542 0.72 -28.63 -12.79
CA ASN A 542 0.03 -29.74 -12.15
C ASN A 542 0.94 -30.58 -11.26
N ARG A 543 2.27 -30.47 -11.44
CA ARG A 543 3.26 -31.23 -10.66
C ARG A 543 2.99 -32.74 -10.70
N GLY A 544 2.58 -33.26 -11.86
CA GLY A 544 2.27 -34.69 -12.06
C GLY A 544 3.51 -35.59 -12.17
N GLY A 545 4.72 -35.02 -12.28
CA GLY A 545 5.97 -35.77 -12.38
C GLY A 545 6.33 -36.20 -13.81
N GLU A 546 5.67 -35.65 -14.83
CA GLU A 546 5.93 -35.98 -16.23
C GLU A 546 7.19 -35.28 -16.76
N ILE A 547 7.50 -34.08 -16.25
CA ILE A 547 8.69 -33.31 -16.63
C ILE A 547 9.82 -33.61 -15.64
N GLU A 548 10.92 -34.17 -16.14
CA GLU A 548 12.14 -34.41 -15.38
C GLU A 548 12.92 -33.11 -15.16
N LYS A 549 13.17 -32.35 -16.24
CA LYS A 549 13.91 -31.09 -16.22
C LYS A 549 13.64 -30.22 -17.44
N LEU A 550 13.91 -28.93 -17.29
CA LEU A 550 13.90 -27.93 -18.36
C LEU A 550 15.31 -27.42 -18.60
N VAL A 551 15.76 -27.40 -19.87
CA VAL A 551 17.02 -26.75 -20.26
C VAL A 551 16.71 -25.59 -21.18
N ILE A 552 17.05 -24.38 -20.75
CA ILE A 552 16.76 -23.13 -21.44
C ILE A 552 18.06 -22.56 -21.99
N SER A 553 18.12 -22.42 -23.31
CA SER A 553 19.19 -21.72 -24.00
C SER A 553 18.91 -20.22 -23.94
N VAL A 554 19.81 -19.46 -23.32
CA VAL A 554 19.65 -18.03 -23.03
C VAL A 554 20.68 -17.24 -23.82
N VAL A 555 20.23 -16.21 -24.55
CA VAL A 555 21.12 -15.27 -25.25
C VAL A 555 21.53 -14.18 -24.26
N LYS A 556 22.78 -14.26 -23.77
CA LYS A 556 23.42 -13.26 -22.90
C LYS A 556 24.85 -13.03 -23.42
N ALA A 557 25.23 -11.76 -23.52
CA ALA A 557 26.58 -11.34 -23.85
C ALA A 557 27.54 -11.56 -22.68
#